data_AF-A0A9D3Y087-F1
#
_entry.id   AF-A0A9D3Y087-F1
#
_cell.length_a   1.000
_cell.length_b   1.000
_cell.length_c   1.000
_cell.angle_alpha   90.00
_cell.angle_beta   90.00
_cell.angle_gamma   90.00
#
_symmetry.space_group_name_H-M   'P 1'
#
loop_
_entity.id
_entity.type
_entity.pdbx_description
1 polymer ?
#
loop_
_entity_poly.entity_id
_entity_poly.type
_entity_poly.pdbx_seq_one_letter_code
_entity_poly.pdbx_strand_id
1 'polypeptide(L)'
;MNLKSPVRNKAPLQKKSGFIIPTTEGLVANAAQFKSRTTRYADQCRYCEQRHWSDECQQYRIILDRKKQLKGSCYICLKFGHKISECKRNKVCVHCGKKNDHHRSLCPTKFTNDEKHESAVFSEEVFVPPEYTDNAIHNEQEKENL
;
A
#
# COMPACT_ATOMS: atom_id res chain seq x y z
N MET A 1 -22.03 36.15 42.52
CA MET A 1 -22.35 34.71 42.46
C MET A 1 -21.20 34.01 41.75
N ASN A 2 -20.32 33.36 42.53
CA ASN A 2 -19.08 32.73 42.06
C ASN A 2 -19.32 31.22 41.88
N LEU A 3 -19.18 30.71 40.65
CA LEU A 3 -19.13 29.27 40.39
C LEU A 3 -17.69 28.90 40.02
N LYS A 4 -16.97 28.32 40.98
CA LYS A 4 -15.61 27.78 40.84
C LYS A 4 -15.68 26.45 40.07
N SER A 5 -14.85 26.34 39.03
CA SER A 5 -14.65 25.10 38.27
C SER A 5 -13.96 24.01 39.12
N PRO A 6 -14.17 22.71 38.86
CA PRO A 6 -13.60 21.64 39.67
C PRO A 6 -12.10 21.45 39.40
N VAL A 7 -11.32 21.48 40.47
CA VAL A 7 -9.90 21.12 40.51
C VAL A 7 -9.76 19.61 40.32
N ARG A 8 -9.06 19.18 39.27
CA ARG A 8 -8.65 17.78 39.10
C ARG A 8 -7.47 17.49 40.01
N ASN A 9 -7.70 16.71 41.06
CA ASN A 9 -6.66 16.17 41.92
C ASN A 9 -5.81 15.16 41.13
N LYS A 10 -4.51 15.43 41.01
CA LYS A 10 -3.53 14.47 40.45
C LYS A 10 -3.22 13.41 41.49
N ALA A 11 -3.47 12.14 41.16
CA ALA A 11 -3.05 11.01 42.00
C ALA A 11 -1.52 10.82 41.95
N PRO A 12 -0.87 10.35 43.03
CA PRO A 12 0.58 10.15 43.07
C PRO A 12 0.99 8.91 42.28
N LEU A 13 2.00 9.06 41.41
CA LEU A 13 2.68 7.96 40.72
C LEU A 13 3.45 7.13 41.75
N GLN A 14 2.97 5.92 42.02
CA GLN A 14 3.70 4.95 42.83
C GLN A 14 4.90 4.42 42.04
N LYS A 15 6.11 4.67 42.55
CA LYS A 15 7.36 4.06 42.08
C LYS A 15 7.57 2.74 42.84
N LYS A 16 7.84 1.65 42.12
CA LYS A 16 8.82 0.57 42.44
C LYS A 16 8.55 -0.69 41.62
N SER A 17 9.53 -1.13 40.82
CA SER A 17 10.20 -2.45 40.97
C SER A 17 11.14 -2.74 39.79
N GLY A 18 12.39 -3.09 40.14
CA GLY A 18 13.26 -4.02 39.42
C GLY A 18 13.70 -3.70 37.99
N PHE A 19 14.79 -2.94 37.83
CA PHE A 19 15.61 -3.03 36.62
C PHE A 19 16.50 -4.28 36.76
N ILE A 20 16.07 -5.40 36.18
CA ILE A 20 16.92 -6.59 36.06
C ILE A 20 17.86 -6.31 34.88
N ILE A 21 19.15 -6.13 35.15
CA ILE A 21 20.17 -6.07 34.10
C ILE A 21 20.39 -7.52 33.63
N PRO A 22 20.08 -7.89 32.39
CA PRO A 22 20.39 -9.22 31.90
C PRO A 22 21.92 -9.35 31.76
N THR A 23 22.50 -10.29 32.49
CA THR A 23 23.89 -10.72 32.31
C THR A 23 24.06 -11.40 30.95
N THR A 24 25.26 -11.25 30.37
CA THR A 24 25.62 -11.67 29.00
C THR A 24 25.50 -13.17 28.73
N GLU A 25 25.29 -13.98 29.75
CA GLU A 25 25.17 -15.45 29.65
C GLU A 25 23.79 -15.91 29.18
N GLY A 26 22.78 -15.03 29.17
CA GLY A 26 21.41 -15.34 28.71
C GLY A 26 21.13 -15.07 27.23
N LEU A 27 22.14 -14.80 26.40
CA LEU A 27 21.96 -14.44 24.98
C LEU A 27 21.94 -15.65 24.02
N VAL A 28 22.08 -16.88 24.54
CA VAL A 28 22.11 -18.10 23.72
C VAL A 28 20.90 -18.99 24.00
N ALA A 29 19.69 -18.46 23.77
CA ALA A 29 18.51 -19.29 23.49
C ALA A 29 17.41 -18.44 22.84
N ASN A 30 17.05 -18.79 21.60
CA ASN A 30 15.91 -18.28 20.84
C ASN A 30 16.02 -16.88 20.19
N ALA A 31 17.08 -16.69 19.40
CA ALA A 31 17.14 -15.66 18.36
C ALA A 31 16.08 -15.84 17.23
N ALA A 32 15.42 -17.01 17.12
CA ALA A 32 14.46 -17.30 16.05
C ALA A 32 13.01 -16.84 16.32
N GLN A 33 12.68 -16.40 17.54
CA GLN A 33 11.28 -16.12 17.93
C GLN A 33 10.98 -14.65 18.26
N PHE A 34 12.01 -13.81 18.37
CA PHE A 34 11.82 -12.36 18.39
C PHE A 34 11.77 -11.84 16.96
N LYS A 35 10.61 -12.03 16.28
CA LYS A 35 10.22 -11.09 15.22
C LYS A 35 10.31 -9.71 15.85
N SER A 36 11.32 -8.93 15.45
CA SER A 36 11.57 -7.59 15.95
C SER A 36 10.25 -6.82 15.94
N ARG A 37 9.72 -6.50 17.13
CA ARG A 37 8.47 -5.75 17.30
C ARG A 37 8.66 -4.26 16.96
N THR A 38 9.47 -3.96 15.96
CA THR A 38 9.84 -2.62 15.52
C THR A 38 9.81 -2.50 13.99
N THR A 39 9.07 -3.36 13.27
CA THR A 39 8.51 -2.92 11.99
C THR A 39 7.61 -1.73 12.31
N ARG A 40 8.09 -0.52 12.05
CA ARG A 40 7.26 0.68 12.14
C ARG A 40 6.05 0.38 11.25
N TYR A 41 4.86 0.34 11.84
CA TYR A 41 3.58 0.17 11.12
C TYR A 41 3.41 1.14 9.93
N ALA A 42 4.27 2.17 9.85
CA ALA A 42 4.37 3.11 8.73
C ALA A 42 4.70 2.45 7.38
N ASP A 43 5.39 1.29 7.36
CA ASP A 43 5.85 0.67 6.12
C ASP A 43 5.03 -0.55 5.71
N GLN A 44 3.94 -0.89 6.43
CA GLN A 44 3.12 -2.03 6.07
C GLN A 44 1.94 -1.60 5.20
N CYS A 45 1.84 -2.20 4.02
CA CYS A 45 0.75 -1.97 3.09
C CYS A 45 -0.56 -2.48 3.68
N ARG A 46 -1.61 -1.65 3.65
CA ARG A 46 -2.92 -2.04 4.19
C ARG A 46 -3.62 -3.13 3.37
N TYR A 47 -3.20 -3.32 2.11
CA TYR A 47 -3.88 -4.19 1.15
C TYR A 47 -3.25 -5.58 1.04
N CYS A 48 -1.93 -5.68 0.90
CA CYS A 48 -1.21 -6.95 0.70
C CYS A 48 -0.25 -7.29 1.85
N GLU A 49 -0.23 -6.47 2.90
CA GLU A 49 0.55 -6.67 4.13
C GLU A 49 2.08 -6.73 3.94
N GLN A 50 2.56 -6.47 2.72
CA GLN A 50 3.98 -6.36 2.38
C GLN A 50 4.57 -5.00 2.80
N ARG A 51 5.90 -4.89 2.74
CA ARG A 51 6.64 -3.70 3.14
C ARG A 51 6.67 -2.63 2.05
N HIS A 52 5.64 -1.80 1.99
CA HIS A 52 5.56 -0.58 1.16
C HIS A 52 4.38 0.29 1.60
N TRP A 53 4.31 1.53 1.13
CA TRP A 53 3.16 2.39 1.41
C TRP A 53 1.94 1.96 0.58
N SER A 54 0.74 2.16 1.13
CA SER A 54 -0.49 1.67 0.50
C SER A 54 -0.75 2.29 -0.89
N ASP A 55 -0.29 3.52 -1.15
CA ASP A 55 -0.34 4.16 -2.47
C ASP A 55 0.61 3.55 -3.50
N GLU A 56 1.68 2.88 -3.06
CA GLU A 56 2.67 2.21 -3.91
C GLU A 56 2.31 0.74 -4.19
N CYS A 57 1.18 0.26 -3.68
CA CYS A 57 0.78 -1.13 -3.83
C CYS A 57 0.47 -1.48 -5.29
N GLN A 58 1.31 -2.36 -5.87
CA GLN A 58 1.18 -2.85 -7.25
C GLN A 58 0.21 -4.04 -7.38
N GLN A 59 -0.05 -4.77 -6.29
CA GLN A 59 -1.01 -5.88 -6.30
C GLN A 59 -2.45 -5.40 -6.43
N TYR A 60 -2.77 -4.26 -5.80
CA TYR A 60 -4.09 -3.65 -5.84
C TYR A 60 -4.01 -2.34 -6.60
N ARG A 61 -4.14 -2.38 -7.93
CA ARG A 61 -3.97 -1.18 -8.80
C ARG A 61 -5.24 -0.35 -8.94
N ILE A 62 -6.41 -0.99 -8.87
CA ILE A 62 -7.71 -0.35 -9.08
C ILE A 62 -8.38 0.03 -7.75
N ILE A 63 -9.16 1.12 -7.76
CA ILE A 63 -9.85 1.63 -6.56
C ILE A 63 -10.88 0.62 -6.05
N LEU A 64 -11.58 -0.09 -6.95
CA LEU A 64 -12.59 -1.06 -6.57
C LEU A 64 -12.01 -2.16 -5.68
N ASP A 65 -10.90 -2.78 -6.08
CA ASP A 65 -10.26 -3.83 -5.28
C ASP A 65 -9.69 -3.30 -3.97
N ARG A 66 -9.14 -2.08 -3.98
CA ARG A 66 -8.70 -1.41 -2.75
C ARG A 66 -9.87 -1.20 -1.79
N LYS A 67 -11.05 -0.79 -2.27
CA LYS A 67 -12.26 -0.64 -1.45
C LYS A 67 -12.78 -1.98 -0.93
N LYS A 68 -12.72 -3.04 -1.74
CA LYS A 68 -13.10 -4.41 -1.33
C LYS A 68 -12.27 -4.89 -0.13
N GLN A 69 -10.98 -4.53 -0.07
CA GLN A 69 -10.10 -4.87 1.06
C GLN A 69 -10.31 -4.02 2.32
N LEU A 70 -10.94 -2.85 2.20
CA LEU A 70 -11.10 -1.90 3.29
C LEU A 70 -12.47 -2.00 4.00
N LYS A 71 -13.14 -3.14 3.94
CA LYS A 71 -14.42 -3.35 4.63
C LYS A 71 -14.27 -3.05 6.13
N GLY A 72 -15.12 -2.17 6.65
CA GLY A 72 -15.08 -1.74 8.07
C GLY A 72 -13.91 -0.79 8.44
N SER A 73 -13.11 -0.34 7.46
CA SER A 73 -12.03 0.61 7.68
C SER A 73 -12.41 2.01 7.20
N CYS A 74 -11.90 3.04 7.87
CA CYS A 74 -12.10 4.43 7.48
C CYS A 74 -11.37 4.75 6.17
N TYR A 75 -12.05 5.30 5.17
CA TYR A 75 -11.41 5.62 3.88
C TYR A 75 -10.50 6.85 3.91
N ILE A 76 -10.47 7.65 4.98
CA ILE A 76 -9.53 8.77 5.13
C ILE A 76 -8.18 8.29 5.70
N CYS A 77 -8.21 7.36 6.67
CA CYS A 77 -7.02 6.99 7.44
C CYS A 77 -6.68 5.50 7.43
N LEU A 78 -7.51 4.68 6.78
CA LEU A 78 -7.38 3.23 6.63
C LEU A 78 -7.41 2.40 7.93
N LYS A 79 -7.70 3.04 9.07
CA LYS A 79 -7.86 2.35 10.36
C LYS A 79 -9.25 1.75 10.49
N PHE A 80 -9.32 0.58 11.12
CA PHE A 80 -10.56 -0.07 11.52
C PHE A 80 -11.23 0.67 12.69
N GLY A 81 -12.55 0.50 12.83
CA GLY A 81 -13.31 0.90 14.02
C GLY A 81 -14.00 2.26 13.96
N HIS A 82 -13.94 2.98 12.83
CA HIS A 82 -14.74 4.19 12.62
C HIS A 82 -15.00 4.44 11.13
N LYS A 83 -16.04 5.24 10.83
CA LYS A 83 -16.38 5.67 9.47
C LYS A 83 -15.71 7.02 9.12
N ILE A 84 -15.86 7.44 7.86
CA ILE A 84 -15.36 8.74 7.36
C ILE A 84 -15.91 9.90 8.21
N SER A 85 -17.20 9.90 8.50
CA SER A 85 -17.91 10.94 9.28
C SER A 85 -17.38 11.11 10.70
N GLU A 86 -16.76 10.08 11.27
CA GLU A 86 -16.22 10.06 12.63
C GLU A 86 -14.70 10.25 12.66
N CYS A 87 -14.08 10.42 11.49
CA CYS A 87 -12.64 10.51 11.40
C CYS A 87 -12.14 11.86 11.91
N LYS A 88 -11.42 11.84 13.03
CA LYS A 88 -10.80 13.04 13.63
C LYS A 88 -9.54 13.52 12.91
N ARG A 89 -9.13 12.85 11.82
CA ARG A 89 -7.95 13.26 11.06
C ARG A 89 -8.28 14.47 10.22
N ASN A 90 -7.27 15.29 9.98
CA ASN A 90 -7.33 16.43 9.08
C ASN A 90 -6.22 16.22 8.04
N LYS A 91 -6.57 15.56 6.93
CA LYS A 91 -5.65 15.20 5.84
C LYS A 91 -6.14 15.79 4.53
N VAL A 92 -5.20 16.29 3.74
CA VAL A 92 -5.43 16.73 2.37
C VAL A 92 -4.82 15.71 1.42
N CYS A 93 -5.54 15.35 0.37
CA CYS A 93 -5.01 14.51 -0.68
C CYS A 93 -3.99 15.29 -1.51
N VAL A 94 -2.77 14.77 -1.62
CA VAL A 94 -1.68 15.38 -2.40
C VAL A 94 -1.90 15.34 -3.91
N HIS A 95 -2.79 14.48 -4.41
CA HIS A 95 -3.06 14.33 -5.84
C HIS A 95 -4.18 15.23 -6.36
N CYS A 96 -5.18 15.55 -5.53
CA CYS A 96 -6.36 16.32 -5.97
C CYS A 96 -6.78 17.45 -5.02
N GLY A 97 -6.07 17.66 -3.92
CA GLY A 97 -6.33 18.76 -2.97
C GLY A 97 -7.58 18.61 -2.10
N LYS A 98 -8.41 17.57 -2.27
CA LYS A 98 -9.60 17.35 -1.42
C LYS A 98 -9.19 17.05 0.03
N LYS A 99 -9.89 17.69 0.98
CA LYS A 99 -9.64 17.57 2.43
C LYS A 99 -10.63 16.59 3.06
N ASN A 100 -10.13 15.65 3.86
CA ASN A 100 -10.93 14.67 4.61
C ASN A 100 -11.96 13.89 3.77
N ASP A 101 -11.66 13.67 2.50
CA ASP A 101 -12.53 12.97 1.57
C ASP A 101 -12.07 11.51 1.37
N HIS A 102 -10.77 11.31 1.15
CA HIS A 102 -10.17 10.01 0.92
C HIS A 102 -8.70 9.94 1.37
N HIS A 103 -8.22 8.71 1.56
CA HIS A 103 -6.81 8.39 1.66
C HIS A 103 -6.17 8.48 0.28
N ARG A 104 -4.91 8.90 0.18
CA ARG A 104 -4.19 9.07 -1.10
C ARG A 104 -4.24 7.84 -2.02
N SER A 105 -4.23 6.62 -1.46
CA SER A 105 -4.34 5.35 -2.18
C SER A 105 -5.76 5.07 -2.73
N LEU A 106 -6.73 5.94 -2.46
CA LEU A 106 -8.08 5.87 -3.01
C LEU A 106 -8.39 7.09 -3.88
N CYS A 107 -7.37 7.86 -4.28
CA CYS A 107 -7.58 9.06 -5.08
C CYS A 107 -8.02 8.72 -6.52
N PRO A 108 -9.19 9.19 -6.98
CA PRO A 108 -9.69 8.92 -8.34
C PRO A 108 -8.85 9.58 -9.44
N THR A 109 -8.08 10.61 -9.11
CA THR A 109 -7.15 11.25 -10.06
C THR A 109 -5.91 10.40 -10.32
N LYS A 110 -5.55 9.51 -9.37
CA LYS A 110 -4.33 8.68 -9.47
C LYS A 110 -4.59 7.23 -9.81
N PHE A 111 -5.74 6.68 -9.39
CA PHE A 111 -6.09 5.28 -9.58
C PHE A 111 -7.43 5.18 -10.32
N THR A 112 -7.53 4.24 -11.25
CA THR A 112 -8.74 4.03 -12.05
C THR A 112 -9.80 3.29 -11.23
N ASN A 113 -11.07 3.53 -11.57
CA ASN A 113 -12.20 2.81 -10.99
C ASN A 113 -12.58 1.57 -11.81
N ASP A 114 -11.99 1.34 -12.98
CA ASP A 114 -12.49 0.32 -13.92
C ASP A 114 -11.90 -1.07 -13.66
N GLU A 115 -12.74 -2.11 -13.76
CA GLU A 115 -12.36 -3.52 -13.60
C GLU A 115 -11.63 -4.11 -14.82
N LYS A 116 -11.37 -3.30 -15.86
CA LYS A 116 -10.68 -3.71 -17.10
C LYS A 116 -9.15 -3.61 -16.98
N HIS A 117 -8.57 -4.15 -15.91
CA HIS A 117 -7.11 -4.24 -15.80
C HIS A 117 -6.64 -5.70 -15.95
N GLU A 118 -7.04 -6.31 -17.07
CA GLU A 118 -6.31 -7.45 -17.62
C GLU A 118 -5.44 -6.95 -18.79
N SER A 119 -4.19 -7.43 -18.82
CA SER A 119 -3.19 -7.26 -19.88
C SER A 119 -2.78 -5.83 -20.30
N ALA A 120 -1.98 -5.17 -19.47
CA ALA A 120 -0.89 -4.30 -19.96
C ALA A 120 0.41 -4.69 -19.24
N VAL A 121 0.74 -5.98 -19.34
CA VAL A 121 2.07 -6.54 -19.05
C VAL A 121 2.36 -7.50 -20.19
N PHE A 122 2.72 -6.97 -21.36
CA PHE A 122 3.69 -7.59 -22.26
C PHE A 122 4.02 -6.59 -23.38
N SER A 123 5.15 -5.90 -23.22
CA SER A 123 5.95 -5.48 -24.36
C SER A 123 7.39 -5.70 -23.94
N GLU A 124 7.76 -6.97 -23.85
CA GLU A 124 9.13 -7.36 -24.16
C GLU A 124 9.30 -7.04 -25.65
N GLU A 125 9.64 -5.79 -25.95
CA GLU A 125 10.21 -5.47 -27.26
C GLU A 125 11.55 -6.20 -27.31
N VAL A 126 11.53 -7.39 -27.89
CA VAL A 126 12.73 -8.05 -28.37
C VAL A 126 13.36 -7.08 -29.37
N PHE A 127 14.46 -6.47 -28.96
CA PHE A 127 15.36 -5.73 -29.83
C PHE A 127 15.91 -6.72 -30.86
N VAL A 128 15.22 -6.87 -31.99
CA VAL A 128 15.75 -7.55 -33.16
C VAL A 128 16.64 -6.55 -33.88
N PRO A 129 17.96 -6.78 -33.97
CA PRO A 129 18.84 -5.89 -34.71
C PRO A 129 18.49 -5.93 -36.21
N PRO A 130 18.60 -4.79 -36.90
CA PRO A 130 18.14 -4.64 -38.27
C PRO A 130 19.06 -5.36 -39.27
N GLU A 131 18.45 -6.34 -39.95
CA GLU A 131 18.54 -6.65 -41.38
C GLU A 131 19.82 -7.30 -41.94
N TYR A 132 19.63 -8.51 -42.50
CA TYR A 132 20.32 -8.93 -43.72
C TYR A 132 19.23 -9.23 -44.75
N THR A 133 19.07 -8.32 -45.72
CA THR A 133 18.25 -8.54 -46.91
C THR A 133 18.99 -9.49 -47.85
N ASP A 134 18.27 -10.40 -48.51
CA ASP A 134 18.10 -10.24 -49.95
C ASP A 134 16.94 -11.06 -50.51
N ASN A 135 16.29 -10.41 -51.47
CA ASN A 135 15.01 -10.73 -52.06
C ASN A 135 15.11 -11.76 -53.20
N ALA A 136 13.95 -12.38 -53.45
CA ALA A 136 13.40 -12.76 -54.76
C ALA A 136 14.10 -13.87 -55.56
N ILE A 137 13.41 -15.02 -55.64
CA ILE A 137 13.17 -15.68 -56.93
C ILE A 137 11.66 -15.96 -57.04
N HIS A 138 11.13 -15.54 -58.19
CA HIS A 138 9.74 -15.52 -58.62
C HIS A 138 9.03 -16.89 -58.60
N ASN A 139 7.72 -16.83 -58.36
CA ASN A 139 6.76 -17.88 -58.69
C ASN A 139 5.93 -17.44 -59.90
N GLU A 140 6.09 -18.07 -61.06
CA GLU A 140 5.10 -18.07 -62.15
C GLU A 140 5.15 -19.42 -62.89
N GLN A 141 4.33 -20.37 -62.43
CA GLN A 141 3.88 -21.50 -63.24
C GLN A 141 2.68 -21.04 -64.06
N GLU A 142 2.83 -20.88 -65.37
CA GLU A 142 1.72 -20.94 -66.30
C GLU A 142 2.14 -21.52 -67.65
N LYS A 143 1.43 -22.60 -68.03
CA LYS A 143 0.89 -22.93 -69.36
C LYS A 143 1.67 -23.90 -70.26
N GLU A 144 1.05 -25.08 -70.35
CA GLU A 144 0.87 -25.92 -71.53
C GLU A 144 1.00 -25.19 -72.87
N ASN A 145 1.73 -25.77 -73.83
CA ASN A 145 1.24 -26.09 -75.18
C ASN A 145 2.34 -26.72 -76.06
N LEU A 146 2.00 -27.89 -76.60
CA LEU A 146 2.58 -28.64 -77.75
C LEU A 146 4.00 -29.23 -77.64
#